data_AF-A0A1F3N585-F1
#
_entry.id   AF-A0A1F3N585-F1
#
_cell.length_a   1.000
_cell.length_b   1.000
_cell.length_c   1.000
_cell.angle_alpha   90.00
_cell.angle_beta   90.00
_cell.angle_gamma   90.00
#
_symmetry.space_group_name_H-M   'P 1'
#
loop_
_entity.id
_entity.type
_entity.pdbx_description
1 polymer ?
#
loop_
_entity_poly.entity_id
_entity_poly.type
_entity_poly.pdbx_seq_one_letter_code
_entity_poly.pdbx_strand_id
1 'polypeptide(L)'
;MKTKTFLLLCLFSGIGLTQLSAQNGKNGNGAVTYLYTCDDFFQPVVNNDGVEIDYIVGTVTWHIVDFYKDGYNYYSIGHGKDVDIHSNYPPYETFTFSGSNAWEASSMTTTRHFNLKGSNGSHYIGQVLFDLSNYPLIKMSVEKLVCPGNDK
;
A
#
# COMPACT_ATOMS: atom_id res chain seq x y z
N MET A 1 9.51 -28.86 44.31
CA MET A 1 9.52 -28.73 42.84
C MET A 1 8.15 -28.44 42.22
N LYS A 2 7.04 -28.98 42.76
CA LYS A 2 5.68 -28.86 42.18
C LYS A 2 5.11 -27.44 42.13
N THR A 3 5.44 -26.57 43.08
CA THR A 3 4.92 -25.18 43.16
C THR A 3 5.45 -24.28 42.05
N LYS A 4 6.68 -24.53 41.56
CA LYS A 4 7.29 -23.73 40.48
C LYS A 4 6.59 -23.97 39.14
N THR A 5 6.14 -25.19 38.89
CA THR A 5 5.39 -25.55 37.67
C THR A 5 4.01 -24.90 37.63
N PHE A 6 3.32 -24.82 38.77
CA PHE A 6 2.01 -24.16 38.86
C PHE A 6 2.10 -22.66 38.59
N LEU A 7 3.11 -21.98 39.15
CA LEU A 7 3.35 -20.55 38.90
C LEU A 7 3.67 -20.26 37.42
N LEU A 8 4.46 -21.13 36.76
CA LEU A 8 4.74 -21.00 35.33
C LEU A 8 3.48 -21.16 34.48
N LEU A 9 2.62 -22.13 34.81
CA LEU A 9 1.34 -22.30 34.13
C LEU A 9 0.46 -21.05 34.26
N CYS A 10 0.32 -20.48 35.47
CA CYS A 10 -0.43 -19.24 35.67
C CYS A 10 0.16 -18.07 34.88
N LEU A 11 1.48 -17.96 34.81
CA LEU A 11 2.17 -16.91 34.05
C LEU A 11 1.89 -17.05 32.54
N PHE A 12 2.00 -18.25 31.98
CA PHE A 12 1.72 -18.51 30.57
C PHE A 12 0.25 -18.31 30.22
N SER A 13 -0.67 -18.75 31.09
CA SER A 13 -2.12 -18.51 30.92
C SER A 13 -2.45 -17.02 30.96
N GLY A 14 -1.82 -16.26 31.87
CA GLY A 14 -1.99 -14.81 31.95
C GLY A 14 -1.53 -14.10 30.68
N ILE A 15 -0.36 -14.47 30.15
CA ILE A 15 0.16 -13.91 28.89
C ILE A 15 -0.76 -14.25 27.71
N GLY A 16 -1.24 -15.49 27.60
CA GLY A 16 -2.15 -15.91 26.53
C GLY A 16 -3.49 -15.16 26.54
N LEU A 17 -4.07 -14.92 27.72
CA LEU A 17 -5.34 -14.19 27.86
C LEU A 17 -5.21 -12.71 27.48
N THR A 18 -4.07 -12.07 27.75
CA THR A 18 -3.85 -10.67 27.33
C THR A 18 -3.81 -10.52 25.81
N GLN A 19 -3.27 -11.51 25.08
CA GLN A 19 -3.22 -11.47 23.61
C GLN A 19 -4.60 -11.58 22.96
N LEU A 20 -5.51 -12.38 23.53
CA LEU A 20 -6.88 -12.54 23.02
C LEU A 20 -7.71 -11.24 23.17
N SER A 21 -7.52 -10.51 24.28
CA SER A 21 -8.25 -9.25 24.53
C SER A 21 -7.86 -8.11 23.57
N ALA A 22 -6.66 -8.18 22.98
CA ALA A 22 -6.13 -7.16 22.07
C ALA A 22 -6.52 -7.39 20.59
N GLN A 23 -7.22 -8.48 20.27
CA GLN A 23 -7.58 -8.85 18.89
C GLN A 23 -9.06 -8.62 18.57
N ASN A 24 -9.71 -7.67 19.24
CA ASN A 24 -11.14 -7.42 19.02
C ASN A 24 -11.44 -6.64 17.73
N GLY A 25 -10.44 -6.33 16.90
CA GLY A 25 -10.57 -5.89 15.49
C GLY A 25 -11.84 -5.08 15.19
N LYS A 26 -12.68 -5.60 14.27
CA LYS A 26 -13.95 -4.98 13.83
C LYS A 26 -15.00 -4.77 14.94
N ASN A 27 -14.86 -5.42 16.09
CA ASN A 27 -15.80 -5.36 17.23
C ASN A 27 -15.20 -4.63 18.45
N GLY A 28 -14.09 -3.90 18.29
CA GLY A 28 -13.44 -3.19 19.37
C GLY A 28 -12.15 -2.53 18.92
N ASN A 29 -11.05 -2.81 19.63
CA ASN A 29 -9.74 -2.28 19.31
C ASN A 29 -8.88 -3.39 18.70
N GLY A 30 -8.19 -3.11 17.60
CA GLY A 30 -7.26 -4.05 17.00
C GLY A 30 -6.96 -3.77 15.54
N ALA A 31 -6.25 -4.69 14.90
CA ALA A 31 -5.94 -4.64 13.48
C ALA A 31 -6.48 -5.88 12.76
N VAL A 32 -6.92 -5.70 11.52
CA VAL A 32 -7.36 -6.79 10.63
C VAL A 32 -6.56 -6.72 9.34
N THR A 33 -6.03 -7.86 8.89
CA THR A 33 -5.29 -7.96 7.63
C THR A 33 -6.05 -8.74 6.58
N TYR A 34 -5.94 -8.34 5.32
CA TYR A 34 -6.47 -9.04 4.16
C TYR A 34 -5.71 -8.70 2.87
N LEU A 35 -5.92 -9.53 1.84
CA LEU A 35 -5.42 -9.28 0.49
C LEU A 35 -6.55 -8.69 -0.37
N TYR A 36 -6.21 -7.68 -1.17
CA TYR A 36 -7.10 -7.06 -2.15
C TYR A 36 -6.41 -6.96 -3.50
N THR A 37 -6.97 -7.60 -4.52
CA THR A 37 -6.48 -7.50 -5.89
C THR A 37 -7.25 -6.43 -6.64
N CYS A 38 -6.53 -5.50 -7.26
CA CYS A 38 -7.06 -4.43 -8.08
C CYS A 38 -6.68 -4.74 -9.53
N ASP A 39 -7.68 -5.14 -10.33
CA ASP A 39 -7.48 -5.54 -11.73
C ASP A 39 -7.27 -4.35 -12.67
N ASP A 40 -7.78 -3.17 -12.28
CA ASP A 40 -7.70 -1.92 -13.03
C ASP A 40 -6.75 -0.93 -12.35
N PHE A 41 -5.55 -1.39 -11.95
CA PHE A 41 -4.54 -0.49 -11.42
C PHE A 41 -4.08 0.47 -12.52
N PHE A 42 -3.98 1.75 -12.19
CA PHE A 42 -3.37 2.75 -13.04
C PHE A 42 -2.44 3.66 -12.25
N GLN A 43 -1.39 4.13 -12.91
CA GLN A 43 -0.41 5.06 -12.36
C GLN A 43 0.15 5.93 -13.49
N PRO A 44 -0.33 7.18 -13.62
CA PRO A 44 0.29 8.13 -14.55
C PRO A 44 1.72 8.41 -14.08
N VAL A 45 2.61 8.77 -15.00
CA VAL A 45 3.98 9.19 -14.71
C VAL A 45 4.20 10.51 -15.43
N VAL A 46 4.56 11.55 -14.68
CA VAL A 46 4.80 12.89 -15.21
C VAL A 46 6.24 13.27 -14.96
N ASN A 47 6.82 14.04 -15.87
CA ASN A 47 8.12 14.65 -15.65
C ASN A 47 8.01 15.89 -14.74
N ASN A 48 9.14 16.55 -14.50
CA ASN A 48 9.21 17.75 -13.65
C ASN A 48 8.42 18.95 -14.21
N ASP A 49 8.15 18.96 -15.52
CA ASP A 49 7.34 19.99 -16.20
C ASP A 49 5.84 19.69 -16.16
N GLY A 50 5.44 18.57 -15.52
CA GLY A 50 4.05 18.12 -15.43
C GLY A 50 3.52 17.47 -16.71
N VAL A 51 4.40 17.17 -17.66
CA VAL A 51 4.03 16.45 -18.89
C VAL A 51 3.98 14.95 -18.59
N GLU A 52 2.86 14.30 -18.94
CA GLU A 52 2.74 12.84 -18.86
C GLU A 52 3.70 12.20 -19.87
N ILE A 53 4.56 11.32 -19.37
CA ILE A 53 5.57 10.59 -20.14
C ILE A 53 5.30 9.09 -20.19
N ASP A 54 4.49 8.59 -19.26
CA ASP A 54 4.09 7.19 -19.21
C ASP A 54 2.74 7.05 -18.49
N TYR A 55 2.06 5.96 -18.76
CA TYR A 55 0.80 5.59 -18.11
C TYR A 55 0.83 4.10 -17.83
N ILE A 56 1.10 3.73 -16.58
CA ILE A 56 1.23 2.32 -16.18
C ILE A 56 -0.14 1.77 -15.84
N VAL A 57 -0.45 0.60 -16.36
CA VAL A 57 -1.70 -0.12 -16.14
C VAL A 57 -1.45 -1.59 -15.79
N GLY A 58 -2.44 -2.24 -15.19
CA GLY A 58 -2.44 -3.68 -14.99
C GLY A 58 -3.06 -4.10 -13.66
N THR A 59 -2.57 -5.20 -13.10
CA THR A 59 -3.12 -5.81 -11.88
C THR A 59 -2.11 -5.80 -10.74
N VAL A 60 -2.54 -5.26 -9.59
CA VAL A 60 -1.74 -5.18 -8.36
C VAL A 60 -2.48 -5.85 -7.21
N THR A 61 -1.78 -6.65 -6.42
CA THR A 61 -2.31 -7.20 -5.17
C THR A 61 -1.77 -6.41 -3.98
N TRP A 62 -2.69 -5.93 -3.15
CA TRP A 62 -2.41 -5.16 -1.95
C TRP A 62 -2.60 -6.03 -0.72
N HIS A 63 -1.60 -6.04 0.16
CA HIS A 63 -1.75 -6.49 1.53
C HIS A 63 -2.15 -5.30 2.40
N ILE A 64 -3.39 -5.31 2.88
CA ILE A 64 -4.00 -4.21 3.62
C ILE A 64 -4.12 -4.58 5.08
N VAL A 65 -3.77 -3.62 5.95
CA VAL A 65 -3.99 -3.70 7.39
C VAL A 65 -4.88 -2.53 7.80
N ASP A 66 -6.08 -2.86 8.26
CA ASP A 66 -7.06 -1.92 8.81
C ASP A 66 -6.91 -1.85 10.32
N PHE A 67 -6.93 -0.65 10.87
CA PHE A 67 -6.88 -0.38 12.30
C PHE A 67 -8.24 0.11 12.80
N TYR A 68 -8.75 -0.56 13.84
CA TYR A 68 -10.04 -0.29 14.44
C TYR A 68 -9.88 0.24 15.86
N LYS A 69 -10.73 1.21 16.20
CA LYS A 69 -10.91 1.75 17.54
C LYS A 69 -12.41 1.83 17.84
N ASP A 70 -12.81 1.21 18.95
CA ASP A 70 -14.20 1.09 19.40
C ASP A 70 -15.15 0.54 18.31
N GLY A 71 -14.64 -0.37 17.47
CA GLY A 71 -15.37 -0.98 16.35
C GLY A 71 -15.34 -0.18 15.04
N TYR A 72 -14.74 1.01 15.02
CA TYR A 72 -14.65 1.87 13.85
C TYR A 72 -13.26 1.82 13.23
N ASN A 73 -13.17 1.58 11.92
CA ASN A 73 -11.91 1.78 11.20
C ASN A 73 -11.55 3.28 11.26
N TYR A 74 -10.35 3.59 11.72
CA TYR A 74 -9.85 4.96 11.75
C TYR A 74 -8.65 5.17 10.82
N TYR A 75 -7.96 4.10 10.42
CA TYR A 75 -6.74 4.16 9.65
C TYR A 75 -6.48 2.83 8.95
N SER A 76 -5.89 2.88 7.77
CA SER A 76 -5.47 1.71 7.01
C SER A 76 -4.13 1.95 6.33
N ILE A 77 -3.34 0.89 6.23
CA ILE A 77 -2.11 0.87 5.43
C ILE A 77 -2.18 -0.26 4.43
N GLY A 78 -1.65 -0.03 3.23
CA GLY A 78 -1.56 -1.02 2.16
C GLY A 78 -0.14 -1.14 1.67
N HIS A 79 0.32 -2.36 1.43
CA HIS A 79 1.56 -2.63 0.70
C HIS A 79 1.22 -3.39 -0.57
N GLY A 80 1.50 -2.77 -1.71
CA GLY A 80 1.20 -3.33 -3.02
C GLY A 80 2.40 -4.03 -3.62
N LYS A 81 2.16 -5.19 -4.21
CA LYS A 81 3.12 -5.94 -5.02
C LYS A 81 2.39 -6.54 -6.23
N ASP A 82 3.09 -6.63 -7.35
CA ASP A 82 2.40 -6.89 -8.62
C ASP A 82 2.16 -8.35 -8.90
N VAL A 83 1.21 -8.51 -9.83
CA VAL A 83 0.98 -9.76 -10.55
C VAL A 83 1.19 -9.54 -12.06
N ASP A 84 0.88 -8.35 -12.62
CA ASP A 84 1.16 -8.00 -14.02
C ASP A 84 0.95 -6.49 -14.25
N ILE A 85 2.03 -5.69 -14.41
CA ILE A 85 1.91 -4.26 -14.72
C ILE A 85 2.84 -3.86 -15.88
N HIS A 86 2.36 -2.97 -16.74
CA HIS A 86 3.06 -2.54 -17.93
C HIS A 86 2.70 -1.11 -18.34
N SER A 87 3.58 -0.48 -19.13
CA SER A 87 3.29 0.77 -19.80
C SER A 87 2.16 0.57 -20.81
N ASN A 88 1.23 1.51 -20.85
CA ASN A 88 0.19 1.58 -21.86
C ASN A 88 0.69 2.24 -23.17
N TYR A 89 1.96 2.63 -23.24
CA TYR A 89 2.59 3.23 -24.42
C TYR A 89 3.69 2.32 -24.97
N PRO A 90 3.91 2.29 -26.31
CA PRO A 90 5.06 1.60 -26.90
C PRO A 90 6.38 2.07 -26.24
N PRO A 91 7.30 1.16 -25.88
CA PRO A 91 7.37 -0.25 -26.28
C PRO A 91 6.57 -1.24 -25.40
N TYR A 92 5.65 -0.76 -24.55
CA TYR A 92 4.88 -1.56 -23.60
C TYR A 92 5.79 -2.27 -22.59
N GLU A 93 6.74 -1.51 -22.02
CA GLU A 93 7.67 -1.99 -21.01
C GLU A 93 6.91 -2.55 -19.80
N THR A 94 7.35 -3.69 -19.27
CA THR A 94 6.80 -4.27 -18.05
C THR A 94 7.52 -3.73 -16.82
N PHE A 95 6.80 -3.59 -15.70
CA PHE A 95 7.35 -3.00 -14.48
C PHE A 95 7.27 -3.96 -13.30
N THR A 96 8.24 -3.83 -12.39
CA THR A 96 8.12 -4.28 -11.01
C THR A 96 7.83 -3.09 -10.12
N PHE A 97 6.72 -3.13 -9.41
CA PHE A 97 6.20 -2.16 -8.49
C PHE A 97 6.28 -2.66 -7.06
N SER A 98 6.67 -1.70 -6.25
CA SER A 98 6.56 -1.75 -4.81
C SER A 98 5.92 -0.43 -4.42
N GLY A 99 4.75 -0.51 -3.78
CA GLY A 99 4.03 0.68 -3.35
C GLY A 99 3.54 0.55 -1.93
N SER A 100 3.37 1.69 -1.29
CA SER A 100 2.65 1.79 -0.04
C SER A 100 1.56 2.83 -0.15
N ASN A 101 0.46 2.57 0.54
CA ASN A 101 -0.63 3.52 0.68
C ASN A 101 -0.99 3.65 2.15
N ALA A 102 -1.36 4.85 2.57
CA ALA A 102 -1.90 5.10 3.89
C ALA A 102 -3.10 6.04 3.76
N TRP A 103 -4.19 5.69 4.44
CA TRP A 103 -5.37 6.53 4.48
C TRP A 103 -6.04 6.50 5.84
N GLU A 104 -6.51 7.67 6.26
CA GLU A 104 -7.41 7.80 7.41
C GLU A 104 -8.84 7.57 6.93
N ALA A 105 -9.65 6.84 7.69
CA ALA A 105 -11.01 6.51 7.28
C ALA A 105 -11.92 7.74 7.14
N SER A 106 -11.63 8.80 7.90
CA SER A 106 -12.31 10.10 7.82
C SER A 106 -11.78 11.00 6.69
N SER A 107 -10.63 10.65 6.10
CA SER A 107 -10.05 11.41 5.02
C SER A 107 -10.55 10.88 3.68
N MET A 108 -10.96 11.80 2.82
CA MET A 108 -11.18 11.49 1.41
C MET A 108 -9.89 11.64 0.59
N THR A 109 -8.74 11.77 1.23
CA THR A 109 -7.45 11.83 0.55
C THR A 109 -6.55 10.69 0.98
N THR A 110 -5.82 10.13 0.02
CA THR A 110 -4.87 9.04 0.26
C THR A 110 -3.57 9.31 -0.49
N THR A 111 -2.45 9.08 0.17
CA THR A 111 -1.11 9.25 -0.42
C THR A 111 -0.52 7.88 -0.71
N ARG A 112 -0.23 7.63 -1.98
CA ARG A 112 0.40 6.42 -2.46
C ARG A 112 1.84 6.71 -2.84
N HIS A 113 2.80 6.05 -2.20
CA HIS A 113 4.17 6.00 -2.69
C HIS A 113 4.32 4.85 -3.67
N PHE A 114 5.09 5.05 -4.73
CA PHE A 114 5.35 4.03 -5.74
C PHE A 114 6.83 3.99 -6.12
N ASN A 115 7.28 2.79 -6.48
CA ASN A 115 8.61 2.51 -6.98
C ASN A 115 8.48 1.48 -8.10
N LEU A 116 8.52 1.95 -9.35
CA LEU A 116 8.32 1.20 -10.58
C LEU A 116 9.66 1.00 -11.27
N LYS A 117 10.11 -0.25 -11.41
CA LYS A 117 11.35 -0.63 -12.10
C LYS A 117 10.99 -1.37 -13.38
N GLY A 118 11.22 -0.73 -14.51
CA GLY A 118 10.93 -1.25 -15.83
C GLY A 118 11.98 -2.24 -16.31
N SER A 119 11.56 -3.18 -17.15
CA SER A 119 12.41 -4.24 -17.71
C SER A 119 13.42 -3.75 -18.76
N ASN A 120 13.21 -2.57 -19.34
CA ASN A 120 14.12 -1.92 -20.30
C ASN A 120 15.02 -0.87 -19.64
N GLY A 121 14.90 -0.65 -18.33
CA GLY A 121 15.76 0.24 -17.54
C GLY A 121 15.07 1.49 -17.02
N SER A 122 13.77 1.67 -17.29
CA SER A 122 13.00 2.78 -16.71
C SER A 122 12.89 2.63 -15.19
N HIS A 123 12.97 3.73 -14.44
CA HIS A 123 12.79 3.71 -12.99
C HIS A 123 12.03 4.96 -12.54
N TYR A 124 10.80 4.76 -12.07
CA TYR A 124 9.93 5.82 -11.57
C TYR A 124 9.75 5.67 -10.06
N ILE A 125 10.07 6.71 -9.31
CA ILE A 125 9.83 6.78 -7.87
C ILE A 125 9.12 8.07 -7.56
N GLY A 126 8.04 7.98 -6.79
CA GLY A 126 7.33 9.17 -6.37
C GLY A 126 6.14 8.86 -5.49
N GLN A 127 5.27 9.85 -5.41
CA GLN A 127 4.03 9.77 -4.66
C GLN A 127 2.87 10.42 -5.42
N VAL A 128 1.68 9.86 -5.21
CA VAL A 128 0.42 10.36 -5.73
C VAL A 128 -0.53 10.65 -4.59
N LEU A 129 -1.16 11.81 -4.62
CA LEU A 129 -2.28 12.16 -3.77
C LEU A 129 -3.58 12.01 -4.56
N PHE A 130 -4.45 11.12 -4.09
CA PHE A 130 -5.78 10.90 -4.67
C PHE A 130 -6.86 11.61 -3.85
N ASP A 131 -7.89 12.13 -4.53
CA ASP A 131 -9.19 12.48 -3.93
C ASP A 131 -10.13 11.31 -4.17
N LEU A 132 -10.70 10.79 -3.10
CA LEU A 132 -11.73 9.76 -3.13
C LEU A 132 -13.13 10.38 -3.13
N SER A 133 -13.28 11.66 -2.77
CA SER A 133 -14.58 12.36 -2.76
C SER A 133 -15.02 12.79 -4.16
N ASN A 134 -14.06 13.15 -5.00
CA ASN A 134 -14.26 13.56 -6.38
C ASN A 134 -13.17 12.92 -7.21
N TYR A 135 -13.27 11.61 -7.49
CA TYR A 135 -12.40 10.93 -8.45
C TYR A 135 -12.37 11.78 -9.74
N PRO A 136 -11.32 12.58 -9.97
CA PRO A 136 -9.99 12.12 -10.34
C PRO A 136 -8.82 12.53 -9.39
N LEU A 137 -7.61 12.10 -9.77
CA LEU A 137 -6.28 12.43 -9.23
C LEU A 137 -6.16 13.91 -8.77
N ILE A 138 -5.75 14.18 -7.52
CA ILE A 138 -5.54 15.57 -7.03
C ILE A 138 -4.19 16.09 -7.50
N LYS A 139 -3.13 15.34 -7.20
CA LYS A 139 -1.75 15.81 -7.36
C LYS A 139 -0.81 14.63 -7.48
N MET A 140 0.14 14.74 -8.38
CA MET A 140 1.25 13.80 -8.49
C MET A 140 2.58 14.52 -8.27
N SER A 141 3.49 13.88 -7.57
CA SER A 141 4.86 14.34 -7.37
C SER A 141 5.79 13.19 -7.70
N VAL A 142 6.53 13.30 -8.80
CA VAL A 142 7.60 12.36 -9.13
C VAL A 142 8.89 12.86 -8.49
N GLU A 143 9.44 12.06 -7.56
CA GLU A 143 10.66 12.43 -6.83
C GLU A 143 11.92 12.04 -7.62
N LYS A 144 11.84 10.95 -8.37
CA LYS A 144 12.92 10.49 -9.23
C LYS A 144 12.36 9.84 -10.49
N LEU A 145 12.91 10.26 -11.62
CA LEU A 145 12.62 9.74 -12.93
C LEU A 145 13.93 9.35 -13.60
N VAL A 146 14.06 8.08 -14.01
CA VAL A 146 15.13 7.61 -14.89
C VAL A 146 14.47 6.94 -16.09
N CYS A 147 14.70 7.48 -17.29
CA CYS A 147 14.28 6.86 -18.54
C CYS A 147 15.53 6.51 -19.36
N PRO A 148 15.71 5.25 -19.78
CA PRO A 148 16.78 4.89 -20.69
C PRO A 148 16.53 5.59 -22.05
N GLY A 149 17.44 6.48 -22.46
CA GLY A 149 17.38 7.17 -23.75
C GLY A 149 17.08 8.68 -23.71
N ASN A 150 16.89 9.28 -22.52
CA ASN A 150 16.70 10.73 -22.36
C ASN A 150 18.01 11.54 -22.25
N ASP A 151 19.17 10.95 -22.56
CA ASP A 151 20.46 11.65 -22.67
C ASP A 151 20.64 12.36 -24.03
N LYS A 152 19.57 12.94 -24.60
CA LYS A 152 19.65 13.73 -25.83
C LYS A 152 19.08 15.13 -25.66
#